data_AF-A0A661BKC3-F1
#
_entry.id   AF-A0A661BKC3-F1
#
_cell.length_a   1.000
_cell.length_b   1.000
_cell.length_c   1.000
_cell.angle_alpha   90.00
_cell.angle_beta   90.00
_cell.angle_gamma   90.00
#
_symmetry.space_group_name_H-M   'P 1'
#
loop_
_entity.id
_entity.type
_entity.pdbx_description
1 polymer ?
#
loop_
_entity_poly.entity_id
_entity_poly.type
_entity_poly.pdbx_seq_one_letter_code
_entity_poly.pdbx_strand_id
1 'polypeptide(L)'
;MRRSELEHIIRAAGAVTNEDQLVIIGSQAILASYPDAAPELVQSMEADIILIEHPEKWDLLDGSLGEGSPFHATFGYYADGVEESTAKLPIGWKDRLIPINNEIPGGSPDLVLRCTTC
;
A
#
# COMPACT_ATOMS: atom_id res chain seq x y z
N MET A 1 -1.46 12.22 1.59
CA MET A 1 -1.57 11.48 0.33
C MET A 1 -3.04 11.34 -0.07
N ARG A 2 -3.38 11.64 -1.33
CA ARG A 2 -4.72 11.47 -1.92
C ARG A 2 -4.94 10.04 -2.40
N ARG A 3 -6.21 9.68 -2.63
CA ARG A 3 -6.59 8.37 -3.20
C ARG A 3 -5.83 8.01 -4.49
N SER A 4 -5.73 8.95 -5.43
CA SER A 4 -5.02 8.76 -6.70
C SER A 4 -3.51 8.51 -6.53
N GLU A 5 -2.92 9.06 -5.47
CA GLU A 5 -1.49 8.89 -5.14
C GLU A 5 -1.26 7.50 -4.53
N LEU A 6 -2.16 7.04 -3.66
CA LEU A 6 -2.16 5.66 -3.16
C LEU A 6 -2.31 4.66 -4.31
N GLU A 7 -3.23 4.89 -5.24
CA GLU A 7 -3.39 4.06 -6.44
C GLU A 7 -2.13 4.04 -7.33
N HIS A 8 -1.38 5.14 -7.37
CA HIS A 8 -0.11 5.19 -8.07
C HIS A 8 0.96 4.36 -7.35
N ILE A 9 1.05 4.47 -6.02
CA ILE A 9 1.91 3.62 -5.20
C ILE A 9 1.59 2.14 -5.42
N ILE A 10 0.32 1.75 -5.39
CA ILE A 10 -0.10 0.35 -5.57
C ILE A 10 0.37 -0.19 -6.92
N ARG A 11 0.12 0.56 -8.02
CA ARG A 11 0.56 0.17 -9.37
C ARG A 11 2.09 0.09 -9.47
N ALA A 12 2.80 1.05 -8.88
CA ALA A 12 4.26 1.06 -8.89
C ALA A 12 4.84 -0.11 -8.08
N ALA A 13 4.25 -0.41 -6.92
CA ALA A 13 4.64 -1.52 -6.05
C ALA A 13 4.50 -2.85 -6.80
N GLY A 14 3.31 -3.15 -7.35
CA GLY A 14 3.08 -4.37 -8.12
C GLY A 14 4.04 -4.51 -9.31
N ALA A 15 4.34 -3.41 -10.01
CA ALA A 15 5.30 -3.42 -11.12
C ALA A 15 6.75 -3.67 -10.67
N VAL A 16 7.18 -3.13 -9.53
CA VAL A 16 8.55 -3.30 -9.00
C VAL A 16 8.76 -4.70 -8.45
N THR A 17 7.77 -5.25 -7.75
CA THR A 17 7.89 -6.55 -7.05
C THR A 17 7.42 -7.73 -7.91
N ASN A 18 6.72 -7.45 -9.00
CA ASN A 18 6.02 -8.42 -9.85
C ASN A 18 5.02 -9.23 -9.01
N GLU A 19 4.22 -8.53 -8.21
CA GLU A 19 3.18 -9.08 -7.33
C GLU A 19 1.81 -8.57 -7.76
N ASP A 20 0.82 -9.46 -7.77
CA ASP A 20 -0.58 -9.13 -8.06
C ASP A 20 -1.38 -8.78 -6.79
N GLN A 21 -0.82 -9.08 -5.61
CA GLN A 21 -1.49 -8.89 -4.31
C GLN A 21 -0.56 -8.25 -3.29
N LEU A 22 -1.06 -7.20 -2.64
CA LEU A 22 -0.36 -6.48 -1.58
C LEU A 22 -1.35 -5.96 -0.55
N VAL A 23 -0.91 -5.80 0.69
CA VAL A 23 -1.77 -5.29 1.77
C VAL A 23 -1.30 -3.90 2.14
N ILE A 24 -2.22 -2.94 2.15
CA ILE A 24 -1.95 -1.60 2.68
C ILE A 24 -2.43 -1.55 4.13
N ILE A 25 -1.52 -1.21 5.03
CA ILE A 25 -1.84 -1.03 6.46
C ILE A 25 -1.68 0.43 6.87
N GLY A 26 -1.79 0.69 8.17
CA GLY A 26 -1.56 2.01 8.73
C GLY A 26 -2.64 3.03 8.37
N SER A 27 -2.26 4.30 8.45
CA SER A 27 -3.18 5.45 8.30
C SER A 27 -3.81 5.53 6.91
N GLN A 28 -3.03 5.22 5.86
CA GLN A 28 -3.48 5.36 4.48
C GLN A 28 -4.41 4.23 4.02
N ALA A 29 -4.52 3.13 4.78
CA ALA A 29 -5.51 2.08 4.52
C ALA A 29 -6.96 2.59 4.59
N ILE A 30 -7.22 3.75 5.23
CA ILE A 30 -8.56 4.37 5.27
C ILE A 30 -9.07 4.76 3.87
N LEU A 31 -8.16 5.14 2.96
CA LEU A 31 -8.47 5.51 1.57
C LEU A 31 -9.03 4.35 0.75
N ALA A 32 -8.96 3.12 1.27
CA ALA A 32 -9.62 1.95 0.69
C ALA A 32 -11.14 2.01 0.83
N SER A 33 -11.62 2.43 2.00
CA SER A 33 -13.06 2.48 2.32
C SER A 33 -13.65 3.87 2.09
N TYR A 34 -12.82 4.91 2.17
CA TYR A 34 -13.22 6.30 2.09
C TYR A 34 -12.30 7.03 1.11
N PRO A 35 -12.53 6.91 -0.21
CA PRO A 35 -11.67 7.53 -1.21
C PRO A 35 -11.64 9.07 -1.10
N ASP A 36 -12.73 9.65 -0.58
CA ASP A 36 -12.88 11.08 -0.32
C ASP A 36 -12.67 11.43 1.18
N ALA A 37 -11.83 10.67 1.89
CA ALA A 37 -11.52 10.94 3.29
C ALA A 37 -11.05 12.39 3.47
N ALA A 38 -11.48 13.01 4.57
CA ALA A 38 -11.18 14.40 4.86
C ALA A 38 -9.65 14.65 4.86
N PRO A 39 -9.16 15.80 4.35
CA PRO A 39 -7.72 16.10 4.23
C PRO A 39 -6.93 15.90 5.53
N GLU A 40 -7.58 16.11 6.68
CA GLU A 40 -7.00 15.93 8.02
C GLU A 40 -6.67 14.46 8.33
N LEU A 41 -7.34 13.50 7.70
CA LEU A 41 -7.15 12.06 7.88
C LEU A 41 -6.11 11.46 6.93
N VAL A 42 -5.58 12.27 6.00
CA VAL A 42 -4.72 11.80 4.91
C VAL A 42 -3.45 12.65 4.78
N GLN A 43 -2.95 13.18 5.90
CA GLN A 43 -1.77 14.03 5.93
C GLN A 43 -0.46 13.27 5.69
N SER A 44 -0.45 11.94 5.84
CA SER A 44 0.75 11.13 5.61
C SER A 44 1.21 11.19 4.14
N MET A 45 2.51 11.22 3.90
CA MET A 45 3.13 11.08 2.57
C MET A 45 3.53 9.63 2.26
N GLU A 46 3.28 8.73 3.19
CA GLU A 46 3.74 7.33 3.22
C GLU A 46 2.57 6.37 3.15
N ALA A 47 2.74 5.24 2.46
CA ALA A 47 1.85 4.09 2.54
C ALA A 47 2.63 2.83 2.92
N ASP A 48 2.22 2.19 4.02
CA ASP A 48 2.81 0.96 4.51
C ASP A 48 2.29 -0.24 3.71
N ILE A 49 3.19 -1.04 3.13
CA ILE A 49 2.86 -2.16 2.24
C ILE A 49 3.44 -3.47 2.78
N ILE A 50 2.59 -4.48 2.95
CA ILE A 50 3.00 -5.87 3.17
C ILE A 50 2.83 -6.65 1.87
N LEU A 51 3.88 -7.37 1.46
CA LEU A 51 3.81 -8.37 0.39
C LEU A 51 3.44 -9.73 0.97
N ILE A 52 2.43 -10.40 0.39
CA ILE A 52 1.88 -11.64 0.96
C ILE A 52 2.48 -12.89 0.33
N GLU A 53 2.66 -12.90 -1.00
CA GLU A 53 3.21 -14.09 -1.68
C GLU A 53 4.73 -14.19 -1.48
N HIS A 54 5.43 -13.06 -1.60
CA HIS A 54 6.88 -12.96 -1.46
C HIS A 54 7.27 -11.86 -0.46
N PRO A 55 7.08 -12.07 0.86
CA PRO A 55 7.37 -11.08 1.88
C PRO A 55 8.81 -10.56 1.84
N GLU A 56 9.78 -11.38 1.44
CA GLU A 56 11.19 -11.03 1.35
C GLU A 56 11.53 -9.92 0.35
N LYS A 57 10.59 -9.59 -0.55
CA LYS A 57 10.75 -8.51 -1.53
C LYS A 57 10.43 -7.12 -0.97
N TRP A 58 10.12 -6.99 0.32
CA TRP A 58 9.82 -5.69 0.94
C TRP A 58 10.95 -4.66 0.73
N ASP A 59 12.22 -5.09 0.78
CA ASP A 59 13.40 -4.24 0.55
C ASP A 59 13.47 -3.69 -0.89
N LEU A 60 12.85 -4.38 -1.87
CA LEU A 60 12.73 -3.84 -3.24
C LEU A 60 11.78 -2.64 -3.30
N LEU A 61 10.74 -2.62 -2.46
CA LEU A 61 9.85 -1.47 -2.33
C LEU A 61 10.60 -0.30 -1.71
N ASP A 62 11.33 -0.52 -0.61
CA ASP A 62 12.10 0.54 0.04
C ASP A 62 13.14 1.15 -0.90
N GLY A 63 13.91 0.32 -1.59
CA GLY A 63 14.93 0.81 -2.52
C GLY A 63 14.36 1.58 -3.72
N SER A 64 13.17 1.21 -4.20
CA SER A 64 12.60 1.77 -5.44
C SER A 64 11.59 2.88 -5.21
N LEU A 65 10.78 2.74 -4.16
CA LEU A 65 9.60 3.54 -3.85
C LEU A 65 9.66 4.18 -2.47
N GLY A 66 10.61 3.79 -1.62
CA GLY A 66 10.75 4.25 -0.23
C GLY A 66 11.29 5.67 -0.09
N GLU A 67 11.48 6.07 1.16
CA GLU A 67 11.89 7.43 1.50
C GLU A 67 13.26 7.77 0.88
N GLY A 68 13.28 8.80 0.03
CA GLY A 68 14.52 9.29 -0.58
C GLY A 68 14.86 8.60 -1.90
N SER A 69 14.04 7.65 -2.33
CA SER A 69 14.09 7.09 -3.67
C SER A 69 13.84 8.15 -4.76
N PRO A 70 14.25 7.91 -6.01
CA PRO A 70 13.85 8.75 -7.14
C PRO A 70 12.34 8.89 -7.28
N PHE A 71 11.57 7.86 -6.90
CA PHE A 71 10.11 7.92 -6.86
C PHE A 71 9.62 8.96 -5.85
N HIS A 72 10.12 8.90 -4.61
CA HIS A 72 9.79 9.88 -3.57
C HIS A 72 10.14 11.30 -4.03
N ALA A 73 11.36 11.51 -4.55
CA ALA A 73 11.80 12.83 -5.02
C ALA A 73 10.96 13.37 -6.19
N THR A 74 10.42 12.49 -7.03
CA THR A 74 9.63 12.87 -8.21
C THR A 74 8.19 13.21 -7.85
N PHE A 75 7.56 12.43 -6.97
CA PHE A 75 6.11 12.51 -6.73
C PHE A 75 5.74 13.13 -5.39
N GLY A 76 6.67 13.21 -4.43
CA GLY A 76 6.43 13.76 -3.09
C GLY A 76 5.62 12.84 -2.19
N TYR A 77 5.55 11.55 -2.49
CA TYR A 77 5.01 10.50 -1.63
C TYR A 77 5.76 9.20 -1.91
N TYR A 78 5.72 8.26 -0.97
CA TYR A 78 6.54 7.06 -0.99
C TYR A 78 5.82 5.86 -0.37
N ALA A 79 6.34 4.67 -0.60
CA ALA A 79 5.85 3.42 -0.03
C ALA A 79 6.89 2.85 0.94
N ASP A 80 6.45 2.44 2.12
CA ASP A 80 7.30 1.76 3.10
C ASP A 80 7.00 0.25 3.05
N GLY A 81 7.98 -0.54 2.64
CA GLY A 81 7.89 -1.98 2.58
C GLY A 81 8.05 -2.56 3.97
N VAL A 82 6.99 -3.15 4.53
CA VAL A 82 7.01 -3.67 5.90
C VAL A 82 6.73 -5.16 5.94
N GLU A 83 7.40 -5.84 6.87
CA GLU A 83 7.10 -7.24 7.17
C GLU A 83 5.74 -7.37 7.89
N GLU A 84 5.08 -8.53 7.75
CA GLU A 84 3.83 -8.82 8.47
C GLU A 84 3.98 -8.67 10.00
N SER A 85 5.19 -8.87 10.53
CA SER A 85 5.49 -8.76 11.96
C SER A 85 5.64 -7.31 12.47
N THR A 86 5.82 -6.35 11.58
CA THR A 86 6.04 -4.93 11.92
C THR A 86 4.82 -4.30 12.59
N ALA A 87 3.62 -4.74 12.21
CA ALA A 87 2.37 -4.28 12.82
C ALA A 87 1.79 -5.34 13.76
N LYS A 88 1.26 -4.89 14.91
CA LYS A 88 0.46 -5.74 15.78
C LYS A 88 -0.94 -5.93 15.19
N LEU A 89 -1.03 -6.79 14.18
CA LEU A 89 -2.29 -7.11 13.54
C LEU A 89 -3.11 -8.06 14.42
N PRO A 90 -4.43 -7.83 14.57
CA PRO A 90 -5.29 -8.73 15.34
C PRO A 90 -5.40 -10.10 14.68
N ILE A 91 -5.66 -11.13 15.47
CA ILE A 91 -5.95 -12.47 14.95
C ILE A 91 -7.12 -12.39 13.96
N GLY A 92 -6.99 -13.04 12.80
CA GLY A 92 -8.00 -13.01 11.74
C GLY A 92 -8.04 -11.69 10.96
N TRP A 93 -7.00 -10.84 11.04
CA TRP A 93 -6.93 -9.61 10.24
C TRP A 93 -7.09 -9.89 8.74
N LYS A 94 -6.58 -11.04 8.26
CA LYS A 94 -6.68 -11.48 6.87
C LYS A 94 -8.13 -11.64 6.38
N ASP A 95 -9.05 -12.02 7.26
CA ASP A 95 -10.47 -12.18 6.93
C ASP A 95 -11.23 -10.84 6.90
N ARG A 96 -10.61 -9.76 7.40
CA ARG A 96 -11.21 -8.43 7.54
C ARG A 96 -10.77 -7.46 6.46
N LEU A 97 -10.07 -8.01 5.47
CA LEU A 97 -9.46 -7.29 4.39
C LEU A 97 -10.51 -6.91 3.35
N ILE A 98 -10.48 -5.65 2.90
CA ILE A 98 -11.44 -5.10 1.93
C ILE A 98 -10.71 -4.90 0.61
N PRO A 99 -11.14 -5.55 -0.50
CA PRO A 99 -10.51 -5.41 -1.80
C PRO A 99 -10.65 -4.00 -2.35
N ILE A 100 -9.61 -3.52 -3.03
CA ILE A 100 -9.67 -2.31 -3.85
C ILE A 100 -9.42 -2.70 -5.31
N ASN A 101 -10.45 -2.77 -6.13
CA ASN A 101 -10.22 -2.99 -7.56
C ASN A 101 -9.67 -1.71 -8.19
N ASN A 102 -8.36 -1.71 -8.45
CA ASN A 102 -7.73 -0.75 -9.33
C ASN A 102 -7.75 -1.38 -10.73
N GLU A 103 -8.57 -0.85 -11.64
CA GLU A 103 -8.55 -1.35 -13.03
C GLU A 103 -7.23 -0.93 -13.68
N ILE A 104 -6.28 -1.86 -13.80
CA ILE A 104 -5.09 -1.69 -14.64
C ILE A 104 -5.40 -2.27 -16.02
N PRO A 105 -5.28 -1.51 -17.12
CA PRO A 105 -5.35 -2.09 -18.45
C PRO A 105 -4.19 -3.09 -18.68
N GLY A 106 -4.47 -4.39 -18.62
CA GLY A 106 -3.54 -5.47 -18.99
C GLY A 106 -2.96 -6.34 -17.87
N GLY A 107 -3.43 -6.24 -16.62
CA GLY A 107 -2.93 -7.04 -15.48
C GLY A 107 -3.94 -7.14 -14.33
N SER A 108 -3.71 -8.11 -13.43
CA SER A 108 -4.59 -8.64 -12.38
C SER A 108 -5.15 -7.57 -11.42
N PRO A 109 -6.33 -7.80 -10.81
CA PRO A 109 -6.89 -6.88 -9.83
C PRO A 109 -6.00 -6.79 -8.59
N ASP A 110 -5.43 -5.60 -8.36
CA ASP A 110 -4.64 -5.31 -7.15
C ASP A 110 -5.52 -5.55 -5.91
N LEU A 111 -5.34 -6.67 -5.22
CA LEU A 111 -6.09 -6.93 -4.01
C LEU A 111 -5.47 -6.10 -2.88
N VAL A 112 -5.77 -4.80 -2.79
CA VAL A 112 -5.38 -3.98 -1.64
C VAL A 112 -6.32 -4.27 -0.50
N LEU A 113 -5.80 -4.41 0.70
CA LEU A 113 -6.52 -4.98 1.82
C LEU A 113 -6.33 -4.14 3.08
N ARG A 114 -7.40 -3.45 3.52
CA ARG A 114 -7.39 -2.65 4.76
C ARG A 114 -7.48 -3.54 6.01
N CYS A 115 -6.56 -3.37 6.96
CA CYS A 115 -6.82 -3.80 8.35
C CYS A 115 -7.67 -2.75 9.08
N THR A 116 -8.88 -3.13 9.52
CA THR A 116 -9.85 -2.20 10.11
C THR A 116 -9.59 -1.86 11.59
N THR A 117 -8.63 -2.51 12.25
CA THR A 117 -8.15 -2.18 13.61
C THR A 117 -6.67 -2.53 13.72
N CYS A 118 -5.80 -1.54 13.52
CA CYS A 118 -4.44 -1.55 14.02
C CYS A 118 -4.35 -0.48 15.11
#